data_AF-A0A4D6BQ26-F1
#
_entry.id   AF-A0A4D6BQ26-F1
#
_cell.length_a   1.000
_cell.length_b   1.000
_cell.length_c   1.000
_cell.angle_alpha   90.00
_cell.angle_beta   90.00
_cell.angle_gamma   90.00
#
_symmetry.space_group_name_H-M   'P 1'
#
loop_
_entity.id
_entity.type
_entity.pdbx_description
1 polymer ?
#
loop_
_entity_poly.entity_id
_entity_poly.type
_entity_poly.pdbx_seq_one_letter_code
_entity_poly.pdbx_strand_id
1 'polypeptide(L)'
;MRSDILFTIVIVSLFFFNISEAAPSCDGHGTGAEPTHCDYGSFQDWCGNHVCAKGPGQRCGGEWWENDDCGHGMYCANCGKCAGCTVGIQCWFCDSSS
;
A
#
# COMPACT_ATOMS: atom_id res chain seq x y z
N MET A 1 -2.51 44.33 -19.74
CA MET A 1 -3.86 43.87 -19.34
C MET A 1 -4.29 42.59 -20.05
N ARG A 2 -4.31 42.48 -21.40
CA ARG A 2 -4.77 41.25 -22.09
C ARG A 2 -3.74 40.11 -22.13
N SER A 3 -2.44 40.45 -22.10
CA SER A 3 -1.33 39.47 -22.07
C SER A 3 -1.12 38.85 -20.68
N ASP A 4 -1.35 39.62 -19.61
CA ASP A 4 -1.16 39.19 -18.22
C ASP A 4 -2.17 38.10 -17.83
N ILE A 5 -3.43 38.27 -18.28
CA ILE A 5 -4.52 37.32 -18.07
C ILE A 5 -4.23 35.98 -18.76
N LEU A 6 -3.66 36.03 -19.98
CA LEU A 6 -3.29 34.86 -20.75
C LEU A 6 -2.18 34.05 -20.05
N PHE A 7 -1.17 34.75 -19.51
CA PHE A 7 -0.09 34.11 -18.74
C PHE A 7 -0.60 33.43 -17.48
N THR A 8 -1.51 34.07 -16.74
CA THR A 8 -2.11 33.48 -15.54
C THR A 8 -2.93 32.23 -15.85
N ILE A 9 -3.69 32.21 -16.95
CA ILE A 9 -4.48 31.04 -17.34
C ILE A 9 -3.56 29.85 -17.66
N VAL A 10 -2.49 30.08 -18.43
CA VAL A 10 -1.54 29.02 -18.80
C VAL A 10 -0.85 28.43 -17.57
N ILE A 11 -0.39 29.26 -16.63
CA ILE A 11 0.24 28.80 -15.39
C ILE A 11 -0.75 27.98 -14.56
N VAL A 12 -1.97 28.49 -14.37
CA VAL A 12 -3.02 27.80 -13.61
C VAL A 12 -3.35 26.43 -14.24
N SER A 13 -3.49 26.35 -15.57
CA SER A 13 -3.71 25.08 -16.25
C SER A 13 -2.58 24.08 -16.02
N LEU A 14 -1.32 24.50 -16.12
CA LEU A 14 -0.17 23.62 -15.88
C LEU A 14 -0.10 23.10 -14.43
N PHE A 15 -0.57 23.88 -13.45
CA PHE A 15 -0.67 23.41 -12.07
C PHE A 15 -1.80 22.38 -11.86
N PHE A 16 -2.90 22.45 -12.61
CA PHE A 16 -4.03 21.52 -12.47
C PHE A 16 -3.85 20.19 -13.22
N PHE A 17 -2.97 20.08 -14.22
CA PHE A 17 -2.77 18.85 -15.00
C PHE A 17 -1.92 17.75 -14.32
N ASN A 18 -1.46 17.94 -13.09
CA ASN A 18 -0.48 17.05 -12.45
C ASN A 18 -1.05 16.08 -11.39
N ILE A 19 -2.35 15.79 -11.40
CA ILE A 19 -2.93 14.84 -10.44
C ILE A 19 -3.81 13.78 -11.12
N SER A 20 -3.17 12.84 -11.80
CA SER A 20 -3.82 11.60 -12.18
C SER A 20 -2.83 10.45 -12.09
N GLU A 21 -2.57 9.98 -10.86
CA GLU A 21 -2.14 8.60 -10.64
C GLU A 21 -3.39 7.72 -10.68
N ALA A 22 -3.51 6.93 -11.75
CA ALA A 22 -4.61 5.99 -11.88
C ALA A 22 -4.29 4.75 -11.05
N ALA A 23 -5.21 4.35 -10.18
CA ALA A 23 -5.09 3.10 -9.44
C ALA A 23 -4.94 1.90 -10.40
N PRO A 24 -4.19 0.86 -10.00
CA PRO A 24 -4.03 -0.35 -10.81
C PRO A 24 -5.39 -1.01 -11.06
N SER A 25 -5.57 -1.55 -12.27
CA SER A 25 -6.77 -2.31 -12.62
C SER A 25 -6.74 -3.69 -11.95
N CYS A 26 -7.90 -4.11 -11.45
CA CYS A 26 -8.06 -5.41 -10.82
C CYS A 26 -8.59 -6.45 -11.81
N ASP A 27 -7.88 -7.57 -11.95
CA ASP A 27 -8.38 -8.75 -12.67
C ASP A 27 -9.29 -9.58 -11.74
N GLY A 28 -10.58 -9.24 -11.72
CA GLY A 28 -11.58 -9.87 -10.85
C GLY A 28 -11.62 -9.24 -9.46
N HIS A 29 -12.78 -8.71 -9.09
CA HIS A 29 -13.00 -8.06 -7.80
C HIS A 29 -13.70 -9.04 -6.86
N GLY A 30 -13.05 -9.39 -5.74
CA GLY A 30 -13.67 -10.19 -4.67
C GLY A 30 -14.06 -11.61 -5.10
N THR A 31 -13.46 -12.11 -6.19
CA THR A 31 -13.72 -13.47 -6.69
C THR A 31 -12.78 -14.51 -6.07
N GLY A 32 -11.77 -14.07 -5.31
CA GLY A 32 -10.84 -14.95 -4.60
C GLY A 32 -11.50 -15.62 -3.40
N ALA A 33 -11.38 -16.95 -3.31
CA ALA A 33 -11.74 -17.68 -2.10
C ALA A 33 -10.81 -17.29 -0.94
N GLU A 34 -11.33 -17.29 0.29
CA GLU A 34 -10.51 -17.00 1.47
C GLU A 34 -9.38 -18.05 1.60
N PRO A 35 -8.11 -17.60 1.69
CA PRO A 35 -6.99 -18.51 1.79
C PRO A 35 -7.03 -19.24 3.14
N THR A 36 -6.94 -20.57 3.09
CA THR A 36 -7.19 -21.45 4.25
C THR A 36 -5.97 -21.66 5.14
N HIS A 37 -4.78 -21.28 4.68
CA HIS A 37 -3.51 -21.57 5.37
C HIS A 37 -2.60 -20.33 5.37
N CYS A 38 -2.98 -19.31 6.14
CA CYS A 38 -2.17 -18.11 6.32
C CYS A 38 -1.57 -18.05 7.72
N ASP A 39 -0.24 -18.15 7.80
CA ASP A 39 0.51 -18.18 9.07
C ASP A 39 0.29 -16.93 9.94
N TYR A 40 -0.03 -15.80 9.32
CA TYR A 40 -0.16 -14.50 9.97
C TYR A 40 -1.56 -13.87 9.80
N GLY A 41 -2.54 -14.66 9.36
CA GLY A 41 -3.89 -14.20 9.04
C GLY A 41 -4.06 -13.76 7.58
N SER A 42 -5.26 -13.28 7.25
CA SER A 42 -5.64 -12.84 5.91
C SER A 42 -6.24 -11.43 5.96
N PHE A 43 -6.20 -10.72 4.84
CA PHE A 43 -6.84 -9.43 4.66
C PHE A 43 -7.36 -9.30 3.22
N GLN A 44 -8.13 -8.24 2.94
CA GLN A 44 -8.56 -7.91 1.59
C GLN A 44 -7.58 -6.91 0.96
N ASP A 45 -7.03 -7.28 -0.19
CA ASP A 45 -6.17 -6.38 -0.98
C ASP A 45 -6.97 -5.19 -1.55
N TRP A 46 -6.25 -4.29 -2.24
CA TRP A 46 -6.87 -3.16 -2.94
C TRP A 46 -7.99 -3.57 -3.90
N CYS A 47 -7.89 -4.77 -4.47
CA CYS A 47 -8.84 -5.36 -5.40
C CYS A 47 -9.95 -6.16 -4.71
N GLY A 48 -10.06 -6.08 -3.38
CA GLY A 48 -11.06 -6.81 -2.59
C GLY A 48 -10.86 -8.33 -2.56
N ASN A 49 -9.71 -8.84 -3.01
CA ASN A 49 -9.39 -10.26 -2.95
C ASN A 49 -8.85 -10.62 -1.57
N HIS A 50 -9.26 -11.78 -1.05
CA HIS A 50 -8.69 -12.31 0.18
C HIS A 50 -7.29 -12.88 -0.08
N VAL A 51 -6.28 -12.30 0.57
CA VAL A 51 -4.87 -12.69 0.44
C VAL A 51 -4.25 -12.95 1.82
N CYS A 52 -3.16 -13.70 1.87
CA CYS A 52 -2.43 -13.91 3.13
C CYS A 52 -1.64 -12.66 3.52
N ALA A 53 -1.71 -12.30 4.79
CA ALA A 53 -0.98 -11.19 5.34
C ALA A 53 0.53 -11.50 5.47
N LYS A 54 1.36 -10.47 5.38
CA LYS A 54 2.81 -10.57 5.47
C LYS A 54 3.29 -10.83 6.89
N GLY A 55 4.38 -11.59 7.00
CA GLY A 55 5.05 -11.96 8.24
C GLY A 55 6.17 -11.01 8.66
N PRO A 56 6.82 -11.28 9.82
CA PRO A 56 7.87 -10.43 10.37
C PRO A 56 9.03 -10.19 9.40
N GLY A 57 9.41 -8.93 9.19
CA GLY A 57 10.54 -8.54 8.32
C GLY A 57 10.30 -8.69 6.82
N GLN A 58 9.12 -9.15 6.40
CA GLN A 58 8.72 -9.15 4.99
C GLN A 58 8.37 -7.73 4.55
N ARG A 59 8.52 -7.46 3.24
CA ARG A 59 8.12 -6.18 2.64
C ARG A 59 6.61 -6.01 2.71
N CYS A 60 6.18 -4.77 2.92
CA CYS A 60 4.78 -4.38 3.06
C CYS A 60 4.54 -2.97 2.49
N GLY A 61 3.26 -2.62 2.27
CA GLY A 61 2.87 -1.29 1.81
C GLY A 61 3.17 -1.06 0.33
N GLY A 62 3.73 0.10 -0.02
CA GLY A 62 3.86 0.55 -1.41
C GLY A 62 2.60 1.27 -1.89
N GLU A 63 2.64 1.76 -3.13
CA GLU A 63 1.48 2.44 -3.72
C GLU A 63 0.32 1.45 -3.90
N TRP A 64 -0.90 1.85 -3.52
CA TRP A 64 -2.10 0.99 -3.57
C TRP A 64 -1.97 -0.35 -2.81
N TRP A 65 -1.07 -0.46 -1.83
CA TRP A 65 -0.83 -1.71 -1.08
C TRP A 65 -0.28 -2.86 -1.94
N GLU A 66 0.52 -2.55 -2.97
CA GLU A 66 1.15 -3.55 -3.86
C GLU A 66 1.96 -4.64 -3.14
N ASN A 67 2.52 -4.36 -1.96
CA ASN A 67 3.29 -5.32 -1.17
C ASN A 67 2.46 -5.94 -0.04
N ASP A 68 1.13 -5.84 -0.10
CA ASP A 68 0.20 -6.34 0.90
C ASP A 68 0.37 -5.69 2.29
N ASP A 69 -0.55 -6.01 3.20
CA ASP A 69 -0.50 -5.60 4.60
C ASP A 69 0.12 -6.66 5.51
N CYS A 70 0.56 -6.23 6.68
CA CYS A 70 1.13 -7.07 7.72
C CYS A 70 0.05 -7.85 8.48
N GLY A 71 0.40 -9.06 8.92
CA GLY A 71 -0.48 -9.88 9.74
C GLY A 71 -0.73 -9.33 11.14
N HIS A 72 -1.66 -9.97 11.85
CA HIS A 72 -2.11 -9.52 13.17
C HIS A 72 -0.94 -9.32 14.16
N GLY A 73 -0.96 -8.17 14.87
CA GLY A 73 0.06 -7.79 15.86
C GLY A 73 1.30 -7.09 15.27
N MET A 74 1.33 -6.90 13.95
CA MET A 74 2.38 -6.20 13.24
C MET A 74 1.82 -4.99 12.48
N TYR A 75 2.71 -4.12 12.02
CA TYR A 75 2.38 -2.95 11.20
C TYR A 75 3.50 -2.72 10.19
N CYS A 76 3.17 -2.08 9.07
CA CYS A 76 4.17 -1.70 8.09
C CYS A 76 4.96 -0.49 8.59
N ALA A 77 6.22 -0.71 8.95
CA ALA A 77 7.08 0.35 9.48
C ALA A 77 7.78 1.13 8.35
N ASN A 78 8.34 2.29 8.69
CA ASN A 78 8.99 3.19 7.73
C ASN A 78 10.18 2.57 6.97
N CYS A 79 10.70 1.42 7.41
CA CYS A 79 11.70 0.67 6.65
C CYS A 79 11.10 -0.20 5.52
N GLY A 80 9.79 -0.08 5.26
CA GLY A 80 9.07 -0.83 4.23
C GLY A 80 8.90 -2.31 4.56
N LYS A 81 8.93 -2.68 5.85
CA LYS A 81 8.81 -4.06 6.33
C LYS A 81 7.90 -4.17 7.54
N CYS A 82 7.31 -5.35 7.71
CA CYS A 82 6.43 -5.65 8.83
C CYS A 82 7.21 -5.71 10.14
N ALA A 83 6.93 -4.76 11.03
CA ALA A 83 7.49 -4.68 12.37
C ALA A 83 6.41 -4.94 13.43
N GLY A 84 6.84 -5.41 14.62
CA GLY A 84 5.95 -5.82 15.69
C GLY A 84 6.11 -7.32 15.99
N CYS A 85 5.11 -7.90 16.65
CA CYS A 85 5.14 -9.30 17.06
C CYS A 85 3.88 -10.02 16.58
N THR A 86 4.05 -11.21 16.02
CA THR A 86 2.94 -12.08 15.64
C THR A 86 2.20 -12.57 16.88
N VAL A 87 0.98 -13.07 16.68
CA VAL A 87 0.22 -13.79 17.72
C VAL A 87 0.99 -15.01 18.24
N GLY A 88 1.86 -15.60 17.40
CA GLY A 88 2.78 -16.69 17.74
C GLY A 88 4.10 -16.25 18.40
N ILE A 89 4.20 -15.01 18.88
CA ILE A 89 5.35 -14.46 19.64
C ILE A 89 6.64 -14.35 18.82
N GLN A 90 6.56 -14.36 17.48
CA GLN A 90 7.70 -14.04 16.63
C GLN A 90 7.75 -12.54 16.37
N CYS A 91 8.88 -11.92 16.68
CA CYS A 91 9.02 -10.47 16.57
C CYS A 91 10.10 -10.07 15.57
N TRP A 92 9.87 -8.96 14.89
CA TRP A 92 10.85 -8.30 14.05
C TRP A 92 10.70 -6.79 14.17
N PHE A 93 11.82 -6.06 14.16
CA PHE A 93 11.84 -4.62 14.25
C PHE A 93 12.83 -4.04 13.23
N CYS A 94 12.49 -2.89 12.67
CA CYS A 94 13.40 -2.16 11.79
C CYS A 94 14.60 -1.64 12.61
N ASP A 95 15.78 -2.21 12.42
CA ASP A 95 17.01 -1.55 12.88
C ASP A 95 17.34 -0.38 11.96
N SER A 96 17.58 0.80 12.53
CA SER A 96 17.82 2.07 11.82
C SER A 96 19.19 2.16 11.13
N SER A 97 19.80 1.04 10.74
CA SER A 97 21.22 0.95 10.35
C SER A 97 21.50 0.53 8.90
N SER A 98 20.54 0.69 7.98
CA SER A 98 20.72 0.35 6.55
C SER A 98 20.90 1.60 5.69
#